data_AF-A0A6J2H5R6-F1
#
_entry.id   AF-A0A6J2H5R6-F1
#
_cell.length_a   1.000
_cell.length_b   1.000
_cell.length_c   1.000
_cell.angle_alpha   90.00
_cell.angle_beta   90.00
_cell.angle_gamma   90.00
#
_symmetry.space_group_name_H-M   'P 1'
#
loop_
_entity.id
_entity.type
_entity.pdbx_description
1 polymer ?
#
loop_
_entity_poly.entity_id
_entity_poly.type
_entity_poly.pdbx_seq_one_letter_code
_entity_poly.pdbx_strand_id
1 'polypeptide(L)'
;MTALCTMKHLCQATRNENRYAKRFFGTLLTQTPQKWFFFPFWTVVPDPRKSTVFALTQPFCTAEKSQTEPKRNTAFGSVGRRIPHRILHVINQDGESLGNMHRADALKLMDQHNLKLVLLKENVEPPVYRLMTGQQIHEEQLRRAEKKKASPKPGVVQKELSFSSAIAKNDLEIKTKQIAQWIDKKYHVKVTIRQAKGSNTDMSMLFDQILETVSEKATYLSKPKVTREGVSACILRHMSDKELKAHQKMENKKDENENLKSNELHQ
;
A
#
# COMPACT_ATOMS: atom_id res chain seq x y z
N MET A 1 32.48 -30.89 -46.32
CA MET A 1 31.55 -31.37 -45.27
C MET A 1 31.74 -30.55 -44.00
N THR A 2 31.41 -29.27 -44.05
CA THR A 2 31.48 -28.34 -42.89
C THR A 2 30.59 -27.14 -43.19
N ALA A 3 29.32 -27.24 -42.82
CA ALA A 3 28.40 -26.10 -42.70
C ALA A 3 27.10 -26.67 -42.13
N LEU A 4 26.82 -26.42 -40.85
CA LEU A 4 25.50 -26.49 -40.18
C LEU A 4 25.78 -26.52 -38.67
N CYS A 5 25.90 -25.35 -38.02
CA CYS A 5 25.50 -25.14 -36.62
C CYS A 5 25.88 -23.73 -36.14
N THR A 6 25.11 -22.69 -36.49
CA THR A 6 24.92 -21.46 -35.67
C THR A 6 23.91 -20.53 -36.37
N MET A 7 22.61 -20.76 -36.20
CA MET A 7 21.55 -19.81 -36.61
C MET A 7 20.30 -20.09 -35.76
N LYS A 8 20.34 -19.69 -34.49
CA LYS A 8 19.19 -19.47 -33.60
C LYS A 8 19.70 -18.68 -32.40
N HIS A 9 18.98 -17.60 -32.05
CA HIS A 9 19.30 -16.58 -31.03
C HIS A 9 20.00 -15.31 -31.52
N LEU A 10 19.41 -14.66 -32.53
CA LEU A 10 19.36 -13.20 -32.59
C LEU A 10 18.19 -12.79 -33.50
N CYS A 11 17.06 -12.35 -32.90
CA CYS A 11 16.02 -11.50 -33.49
C CYS A 11 14.72 -11.64 -32.69
N GLN A 12 14.44 -10.68 -31.82
CA GLN A 12 13.15 -9.96 -31.75
C GLN A 12 13.16 -9.05 -30.51
N ALA A 13 13.98 -7.99 -30.60
CA ALA A 13 13.67 -6.74 -29.94
C ALA A 13 12.71 -5.94 -30.84
N THR A 14 11.82 -5.17 -30.22
CA THR A 14 10.98 -4.11 -30.79
C THR A 14 9.69 -4.54 -31.50
N ARG A 15 8.56 -4.40 -30.79
CA ARG A 15 7.35 -3.67 -31.23
C ARG A 15 6.20 -3.90 -30.25
N ASN A 16 5.89 -2.89 -29.43
CA ASN A 16 4.48 -2.59 -29.12
C ASN A 16 4.37 -1.17 -28.57
N GLU A 17 4.12 -0.22 -29.46
CA GLU A 17 3.52 1.06 -29.11
C GLU A 17 2.31 1.30 -30.02
N ASN A 18 1.25 1.80 -29.38
CA ASN A 18 0.21 2.68 -29.89
C ASN A 18 -0.62 2.22 -31.10
N ARG A 19 -1.91 1.95 -30.84
CA ARG A 19 -2.96 2.46 -31.72
C ARG A 19 -4.27 2.75 -31.00
N TYR A 20 -4.55 4.03 -30.91
CA TYR A 20 -5.81 4.69 -30.58
C TYR A 20 -6.83 4.52 -31.73
N ALA A 21 -8.10 4.75 -31.38
CA ALA A 21 -9.22 5.24 -32.22
C ALA A 21 -10.22 4.23 -32.82
N LYS A 22 -11.42 4.31 -32.24
CA LYS A 22 -12.75 4.55 -32.86
C LYS A 22 -13.15 3.72 -34.09
N ARG A 23 -14.31 3.06 -33.99
CA ARG A 23 -15.35 3.12 -35.03
C ARG A 23 -16.75 2.95 -34.44
N PHE A 24 -17.60 3.88 -34.85
CA PHE A 24 -19.02 4.07 -34.54
C PHE A 24 -19.84 3.68 -35.80
N PHE A 25 -21.17 3.55 -35.65
CA PHE A 25 -22.23 3.26 -36.64
C PHE A 25 -22.41 1.80 -37.05
N GLY A 26 -23.61 1.23 -37.18
CA GLY A 26 -25.01 1.72 -37.16
C GLY A 26 -25.95 0.50 -37.12
N THR A 27 -27.12 0.56 -36.49
CA THR A 27 -28.47 0.81 -37.07
C THR A 27 -29.31 -0.44 -37.38
N LEU A 28 -30.53 -0.41 -36.81
CA LEU A 28 -31.84 -0.86 -37.32
C LEU A 28 -32.37 -2.29 -37.04
N LEU A 29 -33.46 -2.27 -36.24
CA LEU A 29 -34.76 -2.97 -36.38
C LEU A 29 -34.83 -4.37 -37.03
N THR A 30 -35.59 -5.26 -36.39
CA THR A 30 -36.93 -5.66 -36.85
C THR A 30 -37.67 -6.56 -35.85
N GLN A 31 -38.99 -6.39 -35.82
CA GLN A 31 -39.98 -7.05 -34.97
C GLN A 31 -40.35 -8.45 -35.48
N THR A 32 -40.83 -9.34 -34.60
CA THR A 32 -41.97 -10.24 -34.93
C THR A 32 -42.79 -10.58 -33.67
N PRO A 33 -44.14 -10.65 -33.77
CA PRO A 33 -45.06 -10.93 -32.66
C PRO A 33 -45.67 -12.33 -32.73
N GLN A 34 -46.13 -12.88 -31.60
CA GLN A 34 -47.14 -13.95 -31.56
C GLN A 34 -48.22 -13.60 -30.52
N LYS A 35 -49.44 -13.48 -31.02
CA LYS A 35 -50.74 -13.26 -30.35
C LYS A 35 -51.11 -14.47 -29.49
N TRP A 36 -51.59 -14.30 -28.25
CA TRP A 36 -52.96 -13.99 -27.81
C TRP A 36 -53.91 -15.21 -27.83
N PHE A 37 -54.33 -15.64 -26.64
CA PHE A 37 -55.69 -16.13 -26.43
C PHE A 37 -56.28 -15.50 -25.15
N PHE A 38 -57.43 -14.90 -25.38
CA PHE A 38 -58.37 -14.23 -24.47
C PHE A 38 -59.27 -15.29 -23.77
N PHE A 39 -59.63 -15.17 -22.49
CA PHE A 39 -60.82 -14.52 -21.88
C PHE A 39 -61.37 -15.51 -20.81
N PRO A 40 -62.31 -15.17 -19.91
CA PRO A 40 -62.62 -13.87 -19.29
C PRO A 40 -62.86 -13.99 -17.76
N PHE A 41 -63.12 -12.83 -17.14
CA PHE A 41 -64.11 -12.63 -16.05
C PHE A 41 -63.80 -13.24 -14.66
N TRP A 42 -63.50 -12.37 -13.70
CA TRP A 42 -64.31 -12.16 -12.48
C TRP A 42 -63.85 -10.85 -11.83
N THR A 43 -64.71 -9.83 -11.92
CA THR A 43 -64.61 -8.59 -11.14
C THR A 43 -64.98 -8.89 -9.69
N VAL A 44 -64.01 -8.76 -8.78
CA VAL A 44 -64.26 -8.66 -7.34
C VAL A 44 -64.16 -7.19 -6.95
N VAL A 45 -65.29 -6.61 -6.55
CA VAL A 45 -65.40 -5.30 -5.93
C VAL A 45 -64.94 -5.41 -4.46
N PRO A 46 -64.03 -4.56 -3.97
CA PRO A 46 -63.82 -4.40 -2.54
C PRO A 46 -64.58 -3.17 -2.01
N ASP A 47 -65.42 -3.45 -1.02
CA ASP A 47 -66.24 -2.57 -0.19
C ASP A 47 -65.38 -1.56 0.61
N PRO A 48 -65.77 -0.27 0.77
CA PRO A 48 -64.98 0.71 1.50
C PRO A 48 -65.46 0.79 2.93
N ARG A 49 -64.79 0.09 3.85
CA ARG A 49 -64.77 0.43 5.28
C ARG A 49 -63.81 -0.48 6.03
N LYS A 50 -62.65 0.08 6.43
CA LYS A 50 -61.90 -0.21 7.67
C LYS A 50 -60.61 0.61 7.66
N SER A 51 -60.57 1.65 8.48
CA SER A 51 -59.33 2.32 8.87
C SER A 51 -58.47 1.33 9.67
N THR A 52 -57.37 0.88 9.09
CA THR A 52 -56.31 0.20 9.83
C THR A 52 -55.07 1.06 9.73
N VAL A 53 -54.71 1.65 10.87
CA VAL A 53 -53.53 2.46 11.08
C VAL A 53 -52.31 1.56 10.87
N PHE A 54 -51.64 1.69 9.74
CA PHE A 54 -50.33 1.07 9.52
C PHE A 54 -49.30 1.84 10.36
N ALA A 55 -49.06 1.36 11.57
CA ALA A 55 -47.91 1.74 12.38
C ALA A 55 -46.63 1.27 11.65
N LEU A 56 -45.95 2.23 11.03
CA LEU A 56 -44.67 2.04 10.36
C LEU A 56 -43.58 1.88 11.44
N THR A 57 -43.53 0.70 12.04
CA THR A 57 -42.41 0.32 12.91
C THR A 57 -41.27 -0.11 12.01
N GLN A 58 -40.30 0.79 11.81
CA GLN A 58 -39.02 0.41 11.22
C GLN A 58 -38.31 -0.51 12.23
N PRO A 59 -37.98 -1.77 11.86
CA PRO A 59 -37.05 -2.53 12.66
C PRO A 59 -35.70 -1.82 12.58
N PHE A 60 -35.22 -1.35 13.72
CA PHE A 60 -33.86 -0.85 13.88
C PHE A 60 -32.91 -2.06 13.77
N CYS A 61 -32.73 -2.56 12.54
CA CYS A 61 -31.71 -3.55 12.24
C CYS A 61 -30.36 -2.86 12.43
N THR A 62 -29.76 -3.06 13.61
CA THR A 62 -28.35 -2.76 13.82
C THR A 62 -27.56 -3.75 12.96
N ALA A 63 -27.24 -3.34 11.73
CA ALA A 63 -26.18 -3.98 10.98
C ALA A 63 -24.89 -3.68 11.76
N GLU A 64 -24.51 -4.60 12.64
CA GLU A 64 -23.16 -4.64 13.19
C GLU A 64 -22.20 -4.81 12.02
N LYS A 65 -21.70 -3.68 11.50
CA LYS A 65 -20.43 -3.67 10.79
C LYS A 65 -19.43 -4.22 11.77
N SER A 66 -19.04 -5.47 11.59
CA SER A 66 -17.90 -6.07 12.26
C SER A 66 -16.71 -5.15 12.03
N GLN A 67 -16.40 -4.36 13.06
CA GLN A 67 -15.17 -3.59 13.09
C GLN A 67 -14.07 -4.64 13.11
N THR A 68 -13.47 -4.89 11.95
CA THR A 68 -12.23 -5.66 11.88
C THR A 68 -11.17 -4.74 12.49
N GLU A 69 -11.05 -4.81 13.81
CA GLU A 69 -9.93 -4.25 14.55
C GLU A 69 -8.64 -4.63 13.82
N PRO A 70 -7.72 -3.69 13.57
CA PRO A 70 -6.47 -4.00 12.91
C PRO A 70 -5.77 -5.10 13.72
N LYS A 71 -5.66 -6.29 13.12
CA LYS A 71 -5.08 -7.47 13.77
C LYS A 71 -3.74 -7.07 14.37
N ARG A 72 -3.66 -7.05 15.70
CA ARG A 72 -2.40 -6.85 16.42
C ARG A 72 -1.46 -7.91 15.88
N ASN A 73 -0.28 -7.52 15.39
CA ASN A 73 0.71 -8.47 14.87
C ASN A 73 1.07 -9.45 15.99
N THR A 74 0.46 -10.64 15.98
CA THR A 74 0.70 -11.65 17.01
C THR A 74 2.18 -11.99 17.00
N ALA A 75 2.86 -11.79 18.13
CA ALA A 75 4.26 -12.17 18.27
C ALA A 75 4.40 -13.68 18.00
N PHE A 76 5.49 -14.07 17.33
CA PHE A 76 5.74 -15.49 17.04
C PHE A 76 5.89 -16.28 18.35
N GLY A 77 5.03 -17.28 18.56
CA GLY A 77 4.99 -18.07 19.78
C GLY A 77 3.90 -19.15 19.75
N SER A 78 3.78 -19.86 20.86
CA SER A 78 2.76 -20.91 21.05
C SER A 78 1.37 -20.29 21.09
N VAL A 79 0.43 -20.82 20.28
CA VAL A 79 -0.96 -20.35 20.25
C VAL A 79 -1.80 -20.88 21.43
N GLY A 80 -1.34 -21.95 22.06
CA GLY A 80 -2.06 -22.62 23.15
C GLY A 80 -3.24 -23.46 22.64
N ARG A 81 -4.24 -23.69 23.50
CA ARG A 81 -5.40 -24.56 23.19
C ARG A 81 -6.54 -23.86 22.44
N ARG A 82 -6.61 -22.52 22.49
CA ARG A 82 -7.71 -21.75 21.88
C ARG A 82 -7.39 -21.41 20.42
N ILE A 83 -7.74 -22.33 19.53
CA ILE A 83 -7.51 -22.18 18.09
C ILE A 83 -8.81 -21.70 17.41
N PRO A 84 -8.81 -20.54 16.72
CA PRO A 84 -10.01 -19.99 16.10
C PRO A 84 -10.44 -20.75 14.83
N HIS A 85 -9.49 -21.38 14.14
CA HIS A 85 -9.73 -22.06 12.86
C HIS A 85 -10.12 -23.54 13.07
N ARG A 86 -11.05 -24.05 12.25
CA ARG A 86 -11.53 -25.43 12.33
C ARG A 86 -10.61 -26.43 11.64
N ILE A 87 -10.12 -26.09 10.45
CA ILE A 87 -9.20 -26.89 9.64
C ILE A 87 -7.84 -26.20 9.61
N LEU A 88 -6.79 -26.98 9.85
CA LEU A 88 -5.41 -26.51 9.95
C LEU A 88 -4.52 -27.33 9.03
N HIS A 89 -3.54 -26.70 8.41
CA HIS A 89 -2.41 -27.41 7.81
C HIS A 89 -1.32 -27.56 8.86
N VAL A 90 -0.97 -28.78 9.26
CA VAL A 90 -0.05 -29.05 10.37
C VAL A 90 1.27 -29.63 9.86
N ILE A 91 2.36 -29.05 10.34
CA ILE A 91 3.74 -29.51 10.10
C ILE A 91 4.29 -30.08 11.41
N ASN A 92 4.97 -31.22 11.34
CA ASN A 92 5.61 -31.87 12.47
C ASN A 92 6.88 -31.12 12.93
N GLN A 93 7.45 -31.53 14.07
CA GLN A 93 8.71 -31.00 14.59
C GLN A 93 9.86 -31.18 13.58
N ASP A 94 9.91 -32.33 12.90
CA ASP A 94 10.96 -32.72 11.95
C ASP A 94 10.86 -31.96 10.61
N GLY A 95 9.76 -31.22 10.40
CA GLY A 95 9.51 -30.46 9.18
C GLY A 95 8.66 -31.20 8.14
N GLU A 96 8.26 -32.44 8.43
CA GLU A 96 7.31 -33.19 7.62
C GLU A 96 5.90 -32.60 7.69
N SER A 97 5.20 -32.51 6.56
CA SER A 97 3.82 -32.04 6.53
C SER A 97 2.87 -33.21 6.83
N LEU A 98 2.08 -33.07 7.89
CA LEU A 98 1.01 -34.01 8.25
C LEU A 98 -0.29 -33.76 7.47
N GLY A 99 -0.29 -32.74 6.60
CA GLY A 99 -1.43 -32.35 5.79
C GLY A 99 -2.49 -31.55 6.55
N ASN A 100 -3.69 -31.55 5.99
CA ASN A 100 -4.83 -30.81 6.52
C ASN A 100 -5.61 -31.68 7.51
N MET A 101 -5.81 -31.18 8.73
CA MET A 101 -6.53 -31.91 9.77
C MET A 101 -7.46 -30.98 10.56
N HIS A 102 -8.39 -31.58 11.29
CA HIS A 102 -9.27 -30.83 12.19
C HIS A 102 -8.49 -30.35 13.42
N ARG A 103 -8.85 -29.19 13.97
CA ARG A 103 -8.21 -28.62 15.18
C ARG A 103 -8.16 -29.59 16.35
N ALA A 104 -9.14 -30.49 16.46
CA ALA A 104 -9.20 -31.49 17.52
C ALA A 104 -8.06 -32.50 17.42
N ASP A 105 -7.72 -32.93 16.20
CA ASP A 105 -6.64 -33.90 15.99
C ASP A 105 -5.28 -33.26 16.18
N ALA A 106 -5.11 -32.00 15.77
CA ALA A 106 -3.93 -31.22 16.09
C ALA A 106 -3.70 -31.08 17.61
N LEU A 107 -4.77 -30.89 18.40
CA LEU A 107 -4.68 -30.85 19.86
C LEU A 107 -4.33 -32.21 20.47
N LYS A 108 -4.85 -33.32 19.91
CA LYS A 108 -4.45 -34.68 20.34
C LYS A 108 -2.96 -34.92 20.10
N LEU A 109 -2.43 -34.56 18.94
CA LEU A 109 -1.00 -34.68 18.63
C LEU A 109 -0.15 -33.84 19.58
N MET A 110 -0.63 -32.64 19.92
CA MET A 110 0.01 -31.77 20.90
C MET A 110 0.12 -32.43 22.27
N ASP A 111 -0.95 -33.09 22.74
CA ASP A 111 -1.01 -33.80 24.02
C ASP A 111 -0.18 -35.11 23.99
N GLN A 112 -0.23 -35.86 22.90
CA GLN A 112 0.51 -37.14 22.73
C GLN A 112 2.02 -36.94 22.74
N HIS A 113 2.51 -35.91 22.06
CA HIS A 113 3.94 -35.64 21.92
C HIS A 113 4.44 -34.58 22.91
N ASN A 114 3.58 -34.03 23.76
CA ASN A 114 3.89 -32.90 24.67
C ASN A 114 4.53 -31.70 23.95
N LEU A 115 4.11 -31.44 22.73
CA LEU A 115 4.62 -30.35 21.89
C LEU A 115 3.76 -29.09 22.03
N LYS A 116 4.19 -27.99 21.43
CA LYS A 116 3.41 -26.75 21.34
C LYS A 116 3.06 -26.45 19.91
N LEU A 117 1.81 -26.04 19.70
CA LEU A 117 1.35 -25.59 18.38
C LEU A 117 1.72 -24.11 18.17
N VAL A 118 2.35 -23.81 17.04
CA VAL A 118 2.85 -22.48 16.68
C VAL A 118 2.27 -22.08 15.33
N LEU A 119 1.71 -20.87 15.24
CA LEU A 119 1.20 -20.33 13.97
C LEU A 119 2.37 -19.81 13.12
N LEU A 120 2.54 -20.34 11.91
CA LEU A 120 3.57 -19.90 10.97
C LEU A 120 3.01 -18.90 9.96
N LYS A 121 1.88 -19.26 9.32
CA LYS A 121 1.25 -18.44 8.28
C LYS A 121 -0.26 -18.43 8.48
N GLU A 122 -0.81 -17.26 8.77
CA GLU A 122 -2.25 -17.04 8.90
C GLU A 122 -2.92 -16.71 7.56
N ASN A 123 -2.18 -16.09 6.63
CA ASN A 123 -2.71 -15.57 5.35
C ASN A 123 -2.98 -16.65 4.28
N VAL A 124 -2.91 -17.93 4.64
CA VAL A 124 -3.13 -19.06 3.74
C VAL A 124 -4.36 -19.81 4.23
N GLU A 125 -5.21 -20.27 3.32
CA GLU A 125 -6.38 -21.08 3.63
C GLU A 125 -6.15 -22.52 3.12
N PRO A 126 -6.01 -23.53 3.99
CA PRO A 126 -6.06 -23.48 5.46
C PRO A 126 -4.77 -22.90 6.10
N PRO A 127 -4.88 -22.28 7.30
CA PRO A 127 -3.75 -21.67 7.99
C PRO A 127 -2.71 -22.72 8.43
N VAL A 128 -1.44 -22.34 8.35
CA VAL A 128 -0.31 -23.25 8.56
C VAL A 128 0.22 -23.15 9.98
N TYR A 129 0.17 -24.26 10.69
CA TYR A 129 0.71 -24.44 12.03
C TYR A 129 1.85 -25.45 12.03
N ARG A 130 2.76 -25.32 12.99
CA ARG A 130 3.85 -26.27 13.22
C ARG A 130 3.86 -26.71 14.68
N LEU A 131 4.09 -27.99 14.91
CA LEU A 131 4.39 -28.54 16.22
C LEU A 131 5.87 -28.32 16.53
N MET A 132 6.18 -27.69 17.65
CA MET A 132 7.55 -27.36 18.04
C MET A 132 7.75 -27.56 19.55
N THR A 133 8.98 -27.86 19.95
CA THR A 133 9.36 -27.86 21.38
C THR A 133 9.56 -26.44 21.89
N GLY A 134 9.56 -26.24 23.21
CA GLY A 134 9.80 -24.93 23.82
C GLY A 134 11.16 -24.33 23.44
N GLN A 135 12.20 -25.16 23.34
CA GLN A 135 13.55 -24.75 22.96
C GLN A 135 13.59 -24.25 21.50
N GLN A 136 13.03 -25.02 20.56
CA GLN A 136 12.95 -24.62 19.15
C GLN A 136 12.18 -23.30 18.96
N ILE A 137 11.12 -23.07 19.75
CA ILE A 137 10.39 -21.80 19.71
C ILE A 137 11.29 -20.64 20.12
N HIS A 138 12.07 -20.81 21.19
CA HIS A 138 12.99 -19.78 21.69
C HIS A 138 14.09 -19.46 20.67
N GLU A 139 14.74 -20.48 20.11
CA GLU A 139 15.76 -20.32 19.06
C GLU A 139 15.20 -19.58 17.84
N GLU A 140 14.00 -19.96 17.40
CA GLU A 140 13.37 -19.31 16.26
C GLU A 140 12.95 -17.87 16.58
N GLN A 141 12.53 -17.57 17.82
CA GLN A 141 12.29 -16.21 18.29
C GLN A 141 13.57 -15.37 18.26
N LEU A 142 14.69 -15.92 18.74
CA LEU A 142 16.00 -15.24 18.72
C LEU A 142 16.46 -14.98 17.29
N ARG A 143 16.42 -16.01 16.43
CA ARG A 143 16.75 -15.89 15.00
C ARG A 143 15.89 -14.84 14.30
N ARG A 144 14.59 -14.76 14.63
CA ARG A 144 13.70 -13.72 14.09
C ARG A 144 14.01 -12.34 14.65
N ALA A 145 14.40 -12.22 15.91
CA ALA A 145 14.80 -10.96 16.52
C ALA A 145 16.10 -10.44 15.89
N GLU A 146 17.09 -11.29 15.67
CA GLU A 146 18.34 -10.96 14.97
C GLU A 146 18.08 -10.54 13.53
N LYS A 147 17.26 -11.29 12.77
CA LYS A 147 16.85 -10.90 11.42
C LYS A 147 16.16 -9.54 11.40
N LYS A 148 15.30 -9.24 12.38
CA LYS A 148 14.66 -7.92 12.51
C LYS A 148 15.66 -6.81 12.83
N LYS A 149 16.71 -7.10 13.60
CA LYS A 149 17.79 -6.14 13.89
C LYS A 149 18.69 -5.92 12.67
N ALA A 150 19.00 -6.98 11.91
CA ALA A 150 19.84 -6.93 10.72
C ALA A 150 19.13 -6.27 9.52
N SER A 151 17.83 -6.55 9.36
CA SER A 151 16.96 -5.84 8.42
C SER A 151 15.91 -5.07 9.22
N PRO A 152 16.25 -3.90 9.79
CA PRO A 152 15.24 -3.01 10.31
C PRO A 152 14.38 -2.65 9.10
N LYS A 153 13.18 -3.24 8.99
CA LYS A 153 12.19 -2.69 8.09
C LYS A 153 12.05 -1.24 8.54
N PRO A 154 12.43 -0.24 7.74
CA PRO A 154 12.13 1.12 8.11
C PRO A 154 10.61 1.14 8.13
N GLY A 155 10.02 1.08 9.33
CA GLY A 155 8.67 1.56 9.52
C GLY A 155 8.81 3.01 9.09
N VAL A 156 8.41 3.30 7.86
CA VAL A 156 8.57 4.62 7.29
C VAL A 156 7.60 5.50 8.06
N VAL A 157 8.08 6.05 9.17
CA VAL A 157 7.29 6.94 10.00
C VAL A 157 7.15 8.22 9.20
N GLN A 158 5.92 8.52 8.82
CA GLN A 158 5.59 9.78 8.17
C GLN A 158 5.42 10.86 9.24
N LYS A 159 6.22 11.92 9.15
CA LYS A 159 6.06 13.14 9.94
C LYS A 159 5.27 14.14 9.13
N GLU A 160 4.31 14.80 9.75
CA GLU A 160 3.49 15.81 9.10
C GLU A 160 3.89 17.21 9.60
N LEU A 161 4.05 18.14 8.67
CA LEU A 161 4.31 19.54 8.95
C LEU A 161 3.34 20.40 8.16
N SER A 162 2.70 21.35 8.81
CA SER A 162 1.79 22.28 8.13
C SER A 162 2.02 23.72 8.56
N PHE A 163 2.01 24.62 7.59
CA PHE A 163 2.15 26.07 7.78
C PHE A 163 1.38 26.84 6.69
N SER A 164 1.34 28.16 6.82
CA SER A 164 0.60 29.06 5.92
C SER A 164 1.50 29.63 4.82
N SER A 165 0.92 30.01 3.68
CA SER A 165 1.61 30.72 2.60
C SER A 165 2.22 32.06 3.02
N ALA A 166 1.60 32.76 3.98
CA ALA A 166 2.07 34.04 4.52
C ALA A 166 3.08 33.86 5.67
N ILE A 167 3.94 32.85 5.59
CA ILE A 167 4.97 32.56 6.58
C ILE A 167 6.10 33.59 6.50
N ALA A 168 6.63 33.99 7.67
CA ALA A 168 7.82 34.85 7.72
C ALA A 168 9.07 34.06 7.29
N LYS A 169 10.05 34.74 6.67
CA LYS A 169 11.29 34.11 6.19
C LYS A 169 12.03 33.32 7.28
N ASN A 170 12.17 33.90 8.47
CA ASN A 170 12.82 33.25 9.60
C ASN A 170 12.11 31.95 10.06
N ASP A 171 10.77 31.95 10.10
CA ASP A 171 10.02 30.72 10.46
C ASP A 171 10.16 29.65 9.39
N LEU A 172 10.14 30.04 8.10
CA LEU A 172 10.38 29.12 6.99
C LEU A 172 11.75 28.44 7.10
N GLU A 173 12.81 29.17 7.46
CA GLU A 173 14.14 28.62 7.68
C GLU A 173 14.18 27.62 8.84
N ILE A 174 13.55 27.93 9.97
CA ILE A 174 13.46 27.03 11.13
C ILE A 174 12.73 25.73 10.74
N LYS A 175 11.60 25.85 10.02
CA LYS A 175 10.82 24.70 9.52
C LYS A 175 11.63 23.88 8.53
N THR A 176 12.42 24.52 7.67
CA THR A 176 13.28 23.83 6.70
C THR A 176 14.40 23.05 7.40
N LYS A 177 15.03 23.62 8.43
CA LYS A 177 16.00 22.91 9.28
C LYS A 177 15.36 21.71 9.98
N GLN A 178 14.14 21.85 10.47
CA GLN A 178 13.38 20.75 11.07
C GLN A 178 13.10 19.62 10.05
N ILE A 179 12.74 19.97 8.81
CA ILE A 179 12.57 19.00 7.71
C ILE A 179 13.89 18.28 7.44
N ALA A 180 15.01 19.01 7.31
CA ALA A 180 16.32 18.43 7.08
C ALA A 180 16.70 17.41 8.17
N GLN A 181 16.51 17.74 9.45
CA GLN A 181 16.75 16.82 10.57
C GLN A 181 15.88 15.55 10.51
N TRP A 182 14.65 15.64 10.03
CA TRP A 182 13.79 14.47 9.86
C TRP A 182 14.22 13.60 8.68
N ILE A 183 14.67 14.22 7.59
CA ILE A 183 15.18 13.53 6.41
C ILE A 183 16.49 12.79 6.75
N ASP A 184 17.38 13.39 7.53
CA ASP A 184 18.60 12.75 8.03
C ASP A 184 18.29 11.46 8.82
N LYS A 185 17.20 11.48 9.61
CA LYS A 185 16.69 10.30 10.35
C LYS A 185 15.90 9.32 9.47
N LYS A 186 15.91 9.49 8.14
CA LYS A 186 15.21 8.67 7.13
C LYS A 186 13.68 8.63 7.31
N TYR A 187 13.09 9.68 7.86
CA TYR A 187 11.63 9.81 7.89
C TYR A 187 11.09 10.33 6.56
N HIS A 188 9.84 9.96 6.24
CA HIS A 188 9.10 10.65 5.19
C HIS A 188 8.44 11.88 5.80
N VAL A 189 8.51 13.01 5.10
CA VAL A 189 7.97 14.27 5.60
C VAL A 189 6.87 14.74 4.65
N LYS A 190 5.64 14.78 5.15
CA LYS A 190 4.51 15.37 4.44
C LYS A 190 4.40 16.84 4.82
N VAL A 191 4.72 17.71 3.87
CA VAL A 191 4.64 19.17 4.03
C VAL A 191 3.32 19.63 3.43
N THR A 192 2.52 20.35 4.22
CA THR A 192 1.20 20.87 3.82
C THR A 192 1.16 22.38 3.98
N ILE A 193 1.08 23.11 2.89
CA ILE A 193 0.99 24.58 2.91
C ILE A 193 -0.47 24.96 2.66
N ARG A 194 -1.01 25.82 3.54
CA ARG A 194 -2.37 26.39 3.43
C ARG A 194 -2.30 27.82 2.89
N GLN A 195 -3.13 28.15 1.92
CA GLN A 195 -3.25 29.50 1.39
C GLN A 195 -3.78 30.42 2.49
N ALA A 196 -3.13 31.55 2.72
CA ALA A 196 -3.60 32.56 3.63
C ALA A 196 -4.67 33.40 2.93
N LYS A 197 -5.69 33.81 3.67
CA LYS A 197 -6.75 34.68 3.15
C LYS A 197 -6.12 36.01 2.70
N GLY A 198 -6.19 36.33 1.41
CA GLY A 198 -5.62 37.55 0.83
C GLY A 198 -4.16 37.45 0.37
N SER A 199 -3.52 36.28 0.47
CA SER A 199 -2.21 36.03 -0.17
C SER A 199 -2.42 35.38 -1.53
N ASN A 200 -1.79 35.94 -2.57
CA ASN A 200 -1.64 35.33 -3.90
C ASN A 200 -0.24 34.71 -4.07
N THR A 201 0.37 34.22 -2.99
CA THR A 201 1.70 33.60 -3.08
C THR A 201 1.60 32.26 -3.77
N ASP A 202 2.50 32.02 -4.72
CA ASP A 202 2.61 30.74 -5.43
C ASP A 202 3.17 29.67 -4.51
N MET A 203 2.30 28.73 -4.14
CA MET A 203 2.63 27.62 -3.24
C MET A 203 3.73 26.72 -3.82
N SER A 204 3.77 26.57 -5.14
CA SER A 204 4.78 25.79 -5.84
C SER A 204 6.18 26.34 -5.58
N MET A 205 6.35 27.67 -5.63
CA MET A 205 7.65 28.32 -5.39
C MET A 205 8.16 28.07 -3.97
N LEU A 206 7.27 28.06 -2.97
CA LEU A 206 7.64 27.75 -1.59
C LEU A 206 8.13 26.30 -1.45
N PHE A 207 7.49 25.34 -2.13
CA PHE A 207 7.98 23.96 -2.13
C PHE A 207 9.33 23.83 -2.80
N ASP A 208 9.54 24.53 -3.92
CA ASP A 208 10.81 24.52 -4.64
C ASP A 208 11.92 25.16 -3.80
N GLN A 209 11.65 26.26 -3.10
CA GLN A 209 12.59 26.87 -2.16
C GLN A 209 13.00 25.92 -1.02
N ILE A 210 12.03 25.19 -0.46
CA ILE A 210 12.31 24.18 0.58
C ILE A 210 13.16 23.07 0.00
N LEU A 211 12.79 22.53 -1.18
CA LEU A 211 13.52 21.45 -1.81
C LEU A 211 14.95 21.86 -2.13
N GLU A 212 15.18 23.05 -2.69
CA GLU A 212 16.51 23.56 -3.02
C GLU A 212 17.42 23.52 -1.78
N THR A 213 16.90 23.99 -0.65
CA THR A 213 17.63 24.03 0.62
C THR A 213 17.96 22.63 1.16
N VAL A 214 17.17 21.60 0.81
CA VAL A 214 17.38 20.22 1.27
C VAL A 214 17.85 19.26 0.15
N SER A 215 18.17 19.80 -1.02
CA SER A 215 18.38 19.05 -2.27
C SER A 215 19.56 18.10 -2.21
N GLU A 216 20.56 18.40 -1.38
CA GLU A 216 21.73 17.55 -1.11
C GLU A 216 21.36 16.14 -0.65
N LYS A 217 20.23 15.98 0.06
CA LYS A 217 19.85 14.73 0.73
C LYS A 217 18.43 14.26 0.42
N ALA A 218 17.58 15.14 -0.09
CA ALA A 218 16.16 14.93 -0.21
C ALA A 218 15.66 14.91 -1.65
N THR A 219 14.64 14.09 -1.90
CA THR A 219 13.89 14.11 -3.17
C THR A 219 12.40 13.99 -2.92
N TYR A 220 11.58 14.34 -3.91
CA TYR A 220 10.15 14.16 -3.85
C TYR A 220 9.79 12.67 -3.96
N LEU A 221 9.06 12.17 -2.96
CA LEU A 221 8.27 10.95 -3.12
C LEU A 221 6.98 11.26 -3.87
N SER A 222 6.29 12.33 -3.47
CA SER A 222 5.14 12.89 -4.18
C SER A 222 5.38 14.36 -4.42
N LYS A 223 5.31 14.76 -5.70
CA LYS A 223 5.35 16.15 -6.11
C LYS A 223 4.20 16.96 -5.46
N PRO A 224 4.33 18.28 -5.35
CA PRO A 224 3.28 19.15 -4.84
C PRO A 224 1.95 18.92 -5.59
N LYS A 225 0.89 18.65 -4.83
CA LYS A 225 -0.47 18.46 -5.33
C LYS A 225 -1.46 19.23 -4.47
N VAL A 226 -2.40 19.89 -5.12
CA VAL A 226 -3.55 20.51 -4.44
C VAL A 226 -4.46 19.40 -3.95
N THR A 227 -4.62 19.29 -2.64
CA THR A 227 -5.43 18.24 -2.00
C THR A 227 -6.85 18.73 -1.72
N ARG A 228 -6.98 19.95 -1.23
CA ARG A 228 -8.25 20.65 -0.97
C ARG A 228 -8.13 22.09 -1.48
N GLU A 229 -9.25 22.79 -1.63
CA GLU A 229 -9.24 24.21 -2.03
C GLU A 229 -8.29 25.02 -1.11
N GLY A 230 -7.28 25.64 -1.73
CA GLY A 230 -6.26 26.41 -1.00
C GLY A 230 -5.29 25.58 -0.16
N VAL A 231 -5.24 24.25 -0.28
CA VAL A 231 -4.30 23.40 0.46
C VAL A 231 -3.48 22.53 -0.50
N SER A 232 -2.18 22.75 -0.50
CA SER A 232 -1.22 21.99 -1.29
C SER A 232 -0.33 21.16 -0.39
N ALA A 233 -0.02 19.94 -0.80
CA ALA A 233 0.84 19.05 -0.05
C ALA A 233 1.86 18.35 -0.94
N CYS A 234 3.05 18.10 -0.41
CA CYS A 234 4.08 17.26 -1.01
C CYS A 234 4.61 16.26 0.03
N ILE A 235 5.26 15.20 -0.46
CA ILE A 235 5.93 14.24 0.42
C ILE A 235 7.40 14.17 0.01
N LEU A 236 8.27 14.50 0.96
CA LEU A 236 9.71 14.42 0.84
C LEU A 236 10.22 13.11 1.45
N ARG A 237 11.26 12.55 0.84
CA ARG A 237 12.01 11.41 1.36
C ARG A 237 13.50 11.69 1.29
N HIS A 238 14.25 10.94 2.09
CA HIS A 238 15.70 10.84 1.90
C HIS A 238 15.99 10.11 0.57
N MET A 239 16.99 10.57 -0.17
CA MET A 239 17.45 9.97 -1.42
C MET A 239 18.01 8.55 -1.21
N SER A 240 17.84 7.66 -2.17
CA SER A 240 18.50 6.35 -2.12
C SER A 240 20.03 6.51 -2.22
N ASP A 241 20.82 5.58 -1.68
CA ASP A 241 22.28 5.58 -1.81
C ASP A 241 22.76 5.62 -3.27
N LYS A 242 21.95 5.07 -4.19
CA LYS A 242 22.19 5.16 -5.65
C LYS A 242 21.95 6.56 -6.18
N GLU A 243 20.88 7.22 -5.72
CA GLU A 243 20.52 8.59 -6.10
C GLU A 243 21.56 9.58 -5.56
N LEU A 244 22.01 9.41 -4.31
CA LEU A 244 23.08 10.23 -3.72
C LEU A 244 24.38 10.19 -4.52
N LYS A 245 24.84 8.99 -4.88
CA LYS A 245 26.05 8.83 -5.72
C LYS A 245 25.90 9.48 -7.09
N ALA A 246 24.69 9.43 -7.67
CA ALA A 246 24.42 10.10 -8.93
C ALA A 246 24.46 11.62 -8.79
N HIS A 247 23.89 12.18 -7.72
CA HIS A 247 23.94 13.62 -7.43
C HIS A 247 25.38 14.10 -7.20
N GLN A 248 26.17 13.40 -6.39
CA GLN A 248 27.59 13.73 -6.17
C GLN A 248 28.40 13.71 -7.48
N LYS A 249 28.13 12.73 -8.36
CA LYS A 249 28.80 12.68 -9.67
C LYS A 249 28.37 13.83 -10.59
N MET A 250 27.14 14.30 -10.48
CA MET A 250 26.63 15.43 -11.26
C MET A 250 27.20 16.76 -10.77
N GLU A 251 27.32 16.94 -9.45
CA GLU A 251 27.96 18.11 -8.84
C GLU A 251 29.44 18.19 -9.22
N ASN A 252 30.22 17.12 -9.03
CA ASN A 252 31.64 17.11 -9.39
C ASN A 252 31.87 17.46 -10.88
N LYS A 253 31.01 16.97 -11.77
CA LYS A 253 31.08 17.31 -13.21
C LYS A 253 30.71 18.76 -13.53
N LYS A 254 29.86 19.37 -12.70
CA LYS A 254 29.45 20.77 -12.85
C LYS A 254 30.60 21.68 -12.45
N ASP A 255 31.25 21.36 -11.34
CA ASP A 255 32.44 22.06 -10.85
C ASP A 255 33.61 21.97 -11.83
N GLU A 256 33.86 20.79 -12.42
CA GLU A 256 34.87 20.61 -13.47
C GLU A 256 34.61 21.48 -14.71
N ASN A 257 33.35 21.58 -15.16
CA ASN A 257 32.98 22.39 -16.31
C ASN A 257 33.04 23.90 -16.02
N GLU A 258 32.72 24.34 -14.80
CA GLU A 258 32.86 25.75 -14.39
C GLU A 258 34.33 26.17 -14.28
N ASN A 259 35.21 25.25 -13.86
CA ASN A 259 36.65 25.48 -13.82
C ASN A 259 37.27 25.55 -15.24
N LEU A 260 36.80 24.73 -16.18
CA LEU A 260 37.24 24.84 -17.58
C LEU A 260 36.81 26.18 -18.22
N LYS A 261 35.58 26.62 -18.00
CA LYS A 261 35.07 27.90 -18.53
C LYS A 261 35.78 29.13 -17.96
N SER A 262 36.18 29.09 -16.70
CA SER A 262 36.92 30.19 -16.08
C SER A 262 38.37 30.26 -16.58
N ASN A 263 38.98 29.12 -16.91
CA ASN A 263 40.30 29.08 -17.54
C ASN A 263 40.28 29.51 -19.02
N GLU A 264 39.23 29.23 -19.77
CA GLU A 264 39.05 29.70 -21.16
C GLU A 264 38.77 31.21 -21.27
N LEU A 265 38.23 31.85 -20.22
CA LEU A 265 37.95 33.29 -20.22
C LEU A 265 39.17 34.16 -19.86
N HIS A 266 40.26 33.53 -19.40
CA HIS A 266 41.51 34.18 -18.99
C HIS A 266 42.69 33.95 -19.96
N GLN A 267 42.45 33.31 -21.10
CA GLN A 267 43.35 33.27 -22.26
C GLN A 267 42.86 34.20 -23.37
#